data_AF-A0A9E5PRX5-F1
#
_entry.id   AF-A0A9E5PRX5-F1
#
_cell.length_a   1.000
_cell.length_b   1.000
_cell.length_c   1.000
_cell.angle_alpha   90.00
_cell.angle_beta   90.00
_cell.angle_gamma   90.00
#
_symmetry.space_group_name_H-M   'P 1'
#
loop_
_entity.id
_entity.type
_entity.pdbx_description
1 polymer ?
#
loop_
_entity_poly.entity_id
_entity_poly.type
_entity_poly.pdbx_seq_one_letter_code
_entity_poly.pdbx_strand_id
1 'polypeptide(L)'
;MHAPFEPTVAAVASLLADPSRSRMLLHLLGGRKASASDLAAVADVSAATASGHLGKLLDGRLIRVEPRGRHRYYALADESVGRLLESLATVSERDATSPAWRHPARARLKFARCCYRHLAGELGVALFSGLVRQGAFDAVPEGLALTPAGHGALRAFGFTAPAPSGRRRRYAYACHDWSEGVDHLAGELAEQVLGHFIEQDWLRRGDGRALALTPRGQTQLLPRLRDIAAD
;
A
#
# COMPACT_ATOMS: atom_id res chain seq x y z
N MET A 1 -29.07 -16.78 15.00
CA MET A 1 -29.01 -17.87 14.01
C MET A 1 -27.54 -18.16 13.77
N HIS A 2 -27.00 -19.26 14.28
CA HIS A 2 -25.60 -19.63 14.09
C HIS A 2 -25.54 -20.36 12.74
N ALA A 3 -24.93 -19.76 11.73
CA ALA A 3 -24.73 -20.41 10.44
C ALA A 3 -23.41 -21.20 10.49
N PRO A 4 -23.43 -22.53 10.65
CA PRO A 4 -22.25 -23.33 10.99
C PRO A 4 -21.22 -23.43 9.86
N PHE A 5 -21.58 -22.99 8.65
CA PHE A 5 -20.72 -22.99 7.46
C PHE A 5 -20.27 -21.59 7.03
N GLU A 6 -20.66 -20.54 7.76
CA GLU A 6 -20.14 -19.20 7.52
C GLU A 6 -18.66 -19.12 7.93
N PRO A 7 -17.82 -18.38 7.17
CA PRO A 7 -16.45 -18.12 7.58
C PRO A 7 -16.39 -17.55 8.99
N THR A 8 -15.48 -18.06 9.81
CA THR A 8 -15.32 -17.65 11.21
C THR A 8 -14.55 -16.32 11.31
N VAL A 9 -15.21 -15.23 10.91
CA VAL A 9 -14.65 -13.87 10.91
C VAL A 9 -14.22 -13.44 12.32
N ALA A 10 -14.91 -13.90 13.36
CA ALA A 10 -14.62 -13.57 14.76
C ALA A 10 -13.17 -13.87 15.16
N ALA A 11 -12.58 -14.97 14.68
CA ALA A 11 -11.21 -15.32 15.00
C ALA A 11 -10.21 -14.28 14.46
N VAL A 12 -10.33 -13.91 13.18
CA VAL A 12 -9.51 -12.87 12.55
C VAL A 12 -9.78 -11.50 13.18
N ALA A 13 -11.05 -11.15 13.39
CA ALA A 13 -11.42 -9.88 14.01
C ALA A 13 -10.83 -9.73 15.42
N SER A 14 -10.80 -10.80 16.22
CA SER A 14 -10.19 -10.78 17.56
C SER A 14 -8.68 -10.51 17.52
N LEU A 15 -7.99 -10.99 16.48
CA LEU A 15 -6.57 -10.69 16.26
C LEU A 15 -6.34 -9.25 15.84
N LEU A 16 -7.28 -8.61 15.17
CA LEU A 16 -7.17 -7.21 14.73
C LEU A 16 -7.59 -6.22 15.82
N ALA A 17 -8.52 -6.60 16.70
CA ALA A 17 -9.09 -5.77 17.77
C ALA A 17 -8.14 -5.54 18.97
N ASP A 18 -6.86 -5.23 18.69
CA ASP A 18 -5.85 -4.88 19.67
C ASP A 18 -4.96 -3.77 19.11
N PRO A 19 -4.75 -2.66 19.85
CA PRO A 19 -4.01 -1.51 19.34
C PRO A 19 -2.57 -1.84 18.93
N SER A 20 -1.87 -2.68 19.69
CA SER A 20 -0.48 -3.04 19.42
C SER A 20 -0.37 -3.91 18.18
N ARG A 21 -1.21 -4.95 18.04
CA ARG A 21 -1.27 -5.78 16.82
C ARG A 21 -1.66 -4.96 15.60
N SER A 22 -2.64 -4.06 15.73
CA SER A 22 -3.04 -3.16 14.66
C SER A 22 -1.89 -2.26 14.20
N ARG A 23 -1.15 -1.64 15.12
CA ARG A 23 0.03 -0.81 14.79
C ARG A 23 1.11 -1.61 14.06
N MET A 24 1.41 -2.83 14.53
CA MET A 24 2.37 -3.72 13.86
C MET A 24 1.93 -4.07 12.44
N LEU A 25 0.67 -4.46 12.26
CA LEU A 25 0.11 -4.82 10.95
C LEU A 25 0.09 -3.62 9.99
N LEU A 26 -0.31 -2.44 10.46
CA LEU A 26 -0.31 -1.21 9.67
C LEU A 26 1.11 -0.76 9.29
N HIS A 27 2.11 -1.08 10.10
CA HIS A 27 3.52 -0.85 9.75
C HIS A 27 3.99 -1.81 8.65
N LEU A 28 3.71 -3.11 8.80
CA LEU A 28 4.04 -4.13 7.79
C LEU A 28 3.29 -3.92 6.48
N LEU A 29 2.10 -3.31 6.55
CA LEU A 29 1.31 -2.91 5.39
C LEU A 29 2.07 -1.94 4.48
N GLY A 30 3.07 -1.18 4.97
CA GLY A 30 3.94 -0.37 4.10
C GLY A 30 4.85 -1.16 3.15
N GLY A 31 4.71 -2.48 3.08
CA GLY A 31 5.42 -3.37 2.17
C GLY A 31 6.83 -3.76 2.62
N ARG A 32 7.26 -3.28 3.79
CA ARG A 32 8.58 -3.57 4.36
C ARG A 32 8.50 -4.72 5.35
N LYS A 33 9.55 -5.54 5.32
CA LYS A 33 9.79 -6.52 6.39
C LYS A 33 10.37 -5.80 7.61
N ALA A 34 9.95 -6.18 8.80
CA ALA A 34 10.41 -5.57 10.05
C ALA A 34 10.89 -6.62 11.05
N SER A 35 11.89 -6.30 11.87
CA SER A 35 12.31 -7.17 12.97
C SER A 35 11.30 -7.13 14.13
N ALA A 36 11.40 -8.09 15.06
CA ALA A 36 10.59 -8.06 16.27
C ALA A 36 10.83 -6.78 17.09
N SER A 37 12.07 -6.28 17.14
CA SER A 37 12.42 -5.05 17.85
C SER A 37 11.81 -3.81 17.19
N ASP A 38 11.81 -3.73 15.87
CA ASP A 38 11.16 -2.63 15.13
C ASP A 38 9.66 -2.60 15.43
N LEU A 39 9.02 -3.78 15.41
CA LEU A 39 7.58 -3.91 15.66
C LEU A 39 7.23 -3.62 17.12
N ALA A 40 8.10 -3.98 18.07
CA ALA A 40 7.96 -3.62 19.48
C ALA A 40 7.98 -2.10 19.67
N ALA A 41 8.94 -1.41 19.03
CA ALA A 41 9.05 0.04 19.08
C ALA A 41 7.83 0.73 18.46
N VAL A 42 7.38 0.28 17.30
CA VAL A 42 6.18 0.81 16.62
C VAL A 42 4.90 0.65 17.44
N ALA A 43 4.79 -0.47 18.15
CA ALA A 43 3.62 -0.76 18.98
C ALA A 43 3.70 -0.16 20.39
N ASP A 44 4.84 0.43 20.75
CA ASP A 44 5.17 0.94 22.09
C ASP A 44 4.98 -0.13 23.18
N VAL A 45 5.60 -1.30 22.99
CA VAL A 45 5.50 -2.43 23.92
C VAL A 45 6.86 -3.09 24.18
N SER A 46 6.97 -3.83 25.28
CA SER A 46 8.16 -4.63 25.58
C SER A 46 8.43 -5.72 24.53
N ALA A 47 9.68 -6.16 24.42
CA ALA A 47 10.05 -7.27 23.53
C ALA A 47 9.29 -8.57 23.85
N ALA A 48 8.99 -8.85 25.12
CA ALA A 48 8.21 -10.00 25.54
C ALA A 48 6.74 -9.90 25.06
N THR A 49 6.13 -8.73 25.28
CA THR A 49 4.77 -8.43 24.80
C THR A 49 4.68 -8.52 23.27
N ALA A 50 5.67 -7.95 22.57
CA ALA A 50 5.74 -8.04 21.12
C ALA A 50 5.84 -9.47 20.62
N SER A 51 6.68 -10.30 21.25
CA SER A 51 6.83 -11.72 20.90
C SER A 51 5.50 -12.48 21.03
N GLY A 52 4.74 -12.23 22.11
CA GLY A 52 3.41 -12.81 22.30
C GLY A 52 2.40 -12.36 21.23
N HIS A 53 2.41 -11.08 20.85
CA HIS A 53 1.58 -10.57 19.76
C HIS A 53 1.95 -11.18 18.41
N LEU A 54 3.24 -11.27 18.08
CA LEU A 54 3.73 -11.86 16.85
C LEU A 54 3.40 -13.35 16.75
N GLY A 55 3.44 -14.08 17.86
CA GLY A 55 2.98 -15.47 17.94
C GLY A 55 1.51 -15.59 17.52
N LYS A 56 0.62 -14.83 18.15
CA LYS A 56 -0.82 -14.81 17.81
C LYS A 56 -1.08 -14.46 16.34
N LEU A 57 -0.32 -13.51 15.78
CA LEU A 57 -0.45 -13.10 14.38
C LEU A 57 0.08 -14.17 13.40
N LEU A 58 1.12 -14.91 13.77
CA LEU A 58 1.63 -16.05 13.01
C LEU A 58 0.63 -17.21 13.02
N ASP A 59 0.11 -17.57 14.20
CA ASP A 59 -0.87 -18.64 14.38
C ASP A 59 -2.16 -18.34 13.58
N GLY A 60 -2.56 -17.07 13.57
CA GLY A 60 -3.67 -16.57 12.76
C GLY A 60 -3.37 -16.40 11.27
N ARG A 61 -2.14 -16.69 10.82
CA ARG A 61 -1.67 -16.54 9.43
C ARG A 61 -1.86 -15.13 8.86
N LEU A 62 -1.81 -14.10 9.70
CA LEU A 62 -1.87 -12.69 9.27
C LEU A 62 -0.48 -12.17 8.87
N ILE A 63 0.56 -12.75 9.45
CA ILE A 63 1.95 -12.45 9.11
C ILE A 63 2.70 -13.74 8.77
N ARG A 64 3.82 -13.59 8.08
CA ARG A 64 4.82 -14.63 7.87
C ARG A 64 6.16 -14.18 8.41
N VAL A 65 7.02 -15.14 8.71
CA VAL A 65 8.38 -14.90 9.16
C VAL A 65 9.38 -15.44 8.14
N GLU A 66 10.41 -14.65 7.88
CA GLU A 66 11.52 -15.00 7.00
C GLU A 66 12.82 -14.95 7.81
N PRO A 67 13.46 -16.11 8.06
CA PRO A 67 14.77 -16.16 8.69
C PRO A 67 15.82 -15.50 7.80
N ARG A 68 16.63 -14.61 8.38
CA ARG A 68 17.78 -14.01 7.68
C ARG A 68 18.98 -14.00 8.64
N GLY A 69 19.81 -15.04 8.52
CA GLY A 69 20.89 -15.29 9.45
C GLY A 69 20.36 -15.50 10.87
N ARG A 70 20.87 -14.73 11.84
CA ARG A 70 20.45 -14.80 13.24
C ARG A 70 19.16 -14.03 13.54
N HIS A 71 18.66 -13.26 12.57
CA HIS A 71 17.50 -12.40 12.77
C HIS A 71 16.27 -12.97 12.06
N ARG A 72 15.10 -12.65 12.60
CA ARG A 72 13.79 -12.97 12.02
C ARG A 72 13.15 -11.67 11.55
N TYR A 73 12.64 -11.70 10.32
CA TYR A 73 11.92 -10.57 9.74
C TYR A 73 10.49 -10.97 9.44
N TYR A 74 9.54 -10.12 9.79
CA TYR A 74 8.12 -10.36 9.64
C TYR A 74 7.58 -9.54 8.46
N ALA A 75 6.62 -10.11 7.73
CA ALA A 75 5.84 -9.43 6.69
C ALA A 75 4.38 -9.85 6.80
N LEU A 76 3.47 -9.10 6.18
CA LEU A 76 2.11 -9.60 5.95
C LEU A 76 2.18 -10.94 5.21
N ALA A 77 1.28 -11.86 5.56
CA ALA A 77 1.28 -13.21 4.99
C ALA A 77 1.17 -13.15 3.46
N ASP A 78 0.22 -12.36 2.95
CA ASP A 78 -0.02 -12.15 1.53
C ASP A 78 -0.84 -10.86 1.26
N GLU A 79 -1.23 -10.67 -0.01
CA GLU A 79 -2.04 -9.54 -0.49
C GLU A 79 -3.47 -9.55 0.05
N SER A 80 -4.03 -10.71 0.43
CA SER A 80 -5.37 -10.78 1.00
C SER A 80 -5.43 -10.10 2.37
N VAL A 81 -4.39 -10.28 3.19
CA VAL A 81 -4.26 -9.56 4.48
C VAL A 81 -4.10 -8.06 4.26
N GLY A 82 -3.32 -7.67 3.24
CA GLY A 82 -3.19 -6.25 2.85
C GLY A 82 -4.55 -5.62 2.54
N ARG A 83 -5.33 -6.26 1.65
CA ARG A 83 -6.67 -5.82 1.25
C ARG A 83 -7.66 -5.77 2.42
N LEU A 84 -7.58 -6.71 3.36
CA LEU A 84 -8.39 -6.68 4.58
C LEU A 84 -8.10 -5.44 5.43
N LEU A 85 -6.82 -5.14 5.66
CA LEU A 85 -6.41 -3.97 6.44
C LEU A 85 -6.79 -2.65 5.75
N GLU A 86 -6.68 -2.60 4.42
CA GLU A 86 -7.15 -1.48 3.61
C GLU A 86 -8.66 -1.28 3.74
N SER A 87 -9.44 -2.36 3.62
CA SER A 87 -10.90 -2.31 3.76
C SER A 87 -11.33 -1.82 5.15
N LEU A 88 -10.62 -2.26 6.20
CA LEU A 88 -10.87 -1.77 7.56
C LEU A 88 -10.53 -0.28 7.70
N ALA A 89 -9.42 0.18 7.11
CA ALA A 89 -9.07 1.60 7.12
C ALA A 89 -10.14 2.45 6.41
N THR A 90 -10.67 1.98 5.27
CA THR A 90 -11.80 2.63 4.58
C THR A 90 -13.02 2.74 5.48
N VAL A 91 -13.35 1.70 6.26
CA VAL A 91 -14.48 1.74 7.19
C VAL A 91 -14.21 2.67 8.38
N SER A 92 -12.97 2.69 8.90
CA SER A 92 -12.59 3.51 10.05
C SER A 92 -12.52 5.01 9.74
N GLU A 93 -12.11 5.38 8.52
CA GLU A 93 -11.88 6.78 8.12
C GLU A 93 -12.95 7.27 7.13
N ARG A 94 -14.18 6.71 7.20
CA ARG A 94 -15.33 7.14 6.36
C ARG A 94 -15.61 8.64 6.45
N ASP A 95 -15.27 9.27 7.58
CA ASP A 95 -15.31 10.72 7.72
C ASP A 95 -13.95 11.34 7.36
N ALA A 96 -13.69 11.43 6.05
CA ALA A 96 -12.49 12.06 5.49
C ALA A 96 -12.42 13.58 5.76
N THR A 97 -13.46 14.18 6.36
CA THR A 97 -13.52 15.60 6.71
C THR A 97 -13.05 15.89 8.14
N SER A 98 -12.69 14.85 8.90
CA SER A 98 -12.22 14.99 10.28
C SER A 98 -11.06 16.01 10.41
N PRO A 99 -11.12 16.95 11.38
CA PRO A 99 -10.04 17.90 11.65
C PRO A 99 -8.68 17.25 11.92
N ALA A 100 -8.67 15.97 12.33
CA ALA A 100 -7.46 15.18 12.51
C ALA A 100 -6.59 15.15 11.24
N TRP A 101 -7.18 15.21 10.05
CA TRP A 101 -6.44 15.23 8.77
C TRP A 101 -5.60 16.49 8.56
N ARG A 102 -5.85 17.56 9.32
CA ARG A 102 -5.01 18.78 9.32
C ARG A 102 -3.69 18.59 10.08
N HIS A 103 -3.57 17.53 10.89
CA HIS A 103 -2.33 17.24 11.59
C HIS A 103 -1.21 16.92 10.58
N PRO A 104 0.00 17.51 10.70
CA PRO A 104 1.06 17.37 9.70
C PRO A 104 1.42 15.92 9.33
N ALA A 105 1.41 15.01 10.31
CA ALA A 105 1.67 13.59 10.04
C ALA A 105 0.57 12.93 9.20
N ARG A 106 -0.70 13.30 9.42
CA ARG A 106 -1.84 12.80 8.64
C ARG A 106 -1.87 13.44 7.25
N ALA A 107 -1.55 14.72 7.14
CA ALA A 107 -1.41 15.41 5.85
C ALA A 107 -0.33 14.76 4.96
N ARG A 108 0.83 14.40 5.53
CA ARG A 108 1.88 13.66 4.79
C ARG A 108 1.39 12.31 4.28
N LEU A 109 0.65 11.56 5.11
CA LEU A 109 0.09 10.26 4.75
C LEU A 109 -1.00 10.37 3.66
N LYS A 110 -1.79 11.45 3.70
CA LYS A 110 -2.79 11.77 2.68
C LYS A 110 -2.15 12.15 1.35
N PHE A 111 -1.11 12.97 1.38
CA PHE A 111 -0.42 13.43 0.18
C PHE A 111 0.23 12.28 -0.62
N ALA A 112 1.06 11.47 0.02
CA ALA A 112 1.69 10.32 -0.63
C ALA A 112 2.04 9.23 0.38
N ARG A 113 1.64 8.00 0.07
CA ARG A 113 1.93 6.82 0.91
C ARG A 113 2.09 5.55 0.09
N CYS A 114 2.70 4.56 0.72
CA CYS A 114 2.64 3.17 0.28
C CYS A 114 1.38 2.55 0.89
N CYS A 115 0.35 2.27 0.09
CA CYS A 115 -0.87 1.67 0.62
C CYS A 115 -0.59 0.25 1.11
N TYR A 116 -0.24 -0.65 0.18
CA TYR A 116 0.47 -1.89 0.45
C TYR A 116 1.88 -1.88 -0.14
N ARG A 117 1.99 -2.07 -1.45
CA ARG A 117 3.25 -2.04 -2.21
C ARG A 117 3.20 -1.09 -3.41
N HIS A 118 2.19 -0.24 -3.45
CA HIS A 118 1.91 0.69 -4.53
C HIS A 118 1.63 2.08 -3.97
N LEU A 119 1.81 3.08 -4.83
CA LEU A 119 1.63 4.49 -4.49
C LEU A 119 0.13 4.81 -4.34
N ALA A 120 -0.20 5.50 -3.26
CA ALA A 120 -1.54 5.96 -2.92
C ALA A 120 -1.50 7.34 -2.28
N GLY A 121 -2.67 7.85 -1.87
CA GLY A 121 -2.88 9.24 -1.53
C GLY A 121 -3.08 10.11 -2.78
N GLU A 122 -3.09 11.42 -2.57
CA GLU A 122 -3.29 12.44 -3.62
C GLU A 122 -2.39 12.16 -4.84
N LEU A 123 -1.12 11.82 -4.61
CA LEU A 123 -0.15 11.56 -5.67
C LEU A 123 -0.43 10.27 -6.45
N GLY A 124 -0.85 9.19 -5.76
CA GLY A 124 -1.16 7.91 -6.40
C GLY A 124 -2.46 7.95 -7.20
N VAL A 125 -3.45 8.66 -6.68
CA VAL A 125 -4.70 8.97 -7.38
C VAL A 125 -4.45 9.83 -8.60
N ALA A 126 -3.67 10.92 -8.47
CA ALA A 126 -3.34 11.80 -9.59
C ALA A 126 -2.65 11.04 -10.73
N LEU A 127 -1.68 10.17 -10.40
CA LEU A 127 -1.04 9.30 -11.39
C LEU A 127 -2.05 8.39 -12.09
N PHE A 128 -2.87 7.67 -11.33
CA PHE A 128 -3.78 6.69 -11.92
C PHE A 128 -4.87 7.35 -12.75
N SER A 129 -5.49 8.43 -12.25
CA SER A 129 -6.51 9.17 -12.99
C SER A 129 -5.98 9.80 -14.26
N GLY A 130 -4.75 10.34 -14.26
CA GLY A 130 -4.12 10.85 -15.46
C GLY A 130 -3.83 9.76 -16.49
N LEU A 131 -3.31 8.61 -16.04
CA LEU A 131 -3.09 7.46 -16.94
C LEU A 131 -4.40 6.94 -17.54
N VAL A 132 -5.47 6.84 -16.75
CA VAL A 132 -6.79 6.42 -17.26
C VAL A 132 -7.32 7.40 -18.30
N ARG A 133 -7.19 8.71 -18.08
CA ARG A 133 -7.61 9.74 -19.05
C ARG A 133 -6.86 9.66 -20.38
N GLN A 134 -5.58 9.31 -20.33
CA GLN A 134 -4.73 9.06 -21.50
C GLN A 134 -5.00 7.72 -22.20
N GLY A 135 -6.05 6.98 -21.80
CA GLY A 135 -6.35 5.66 -22.36
C GLY A 135 -5.28 4.62 -22.07
N ALA A 136 -4.57 4.73 -20.94
CA ALA A 136 -3.47 3.84 -20.62
C ALA A 136 -3.90 2.39 -20.33
N PHE A 137 -5.18 2.17 -20.04
CA PHE A 137 -5.69 0.88 -19.58
C PHE A 137 -6.96 0.46 -20.31
N ASP A 138 -7.00 -0.81 -20.70
CA ASP A 138 -8.22 -1.51 -21.10
C ASP A 138 -8.70 -2.38 -19.93
N ALA A 139 -10.02 -2.43 -19.74
CA ALA A 139 -10.62 -3.33 -18.76
C ALA A 139 -10.51 -4.79 -19.25
N VAL A 140 -10.01 -5.67 -18.38
CA VAL A 140 -9.94 -7.11 -18.61
C VAL A 140 -10.55 -7.85 -17.42
N PRO A 141 -10.98 -9.12 -17.55
CA PRO A 141 -11.66 -9.85 -16.47
C PRO A 141 -10.91 -9.85 -15.13
N GLU A 142 -9.59 -9.86 -15.16
CA GLU A 142 -8.71 -9.93 -13.98
C GLU A 142 -8.14 -8.56 -13.55
N GLY A 143 -8.66 -7.46 -14.11
CA GLY A 143 -8.25 -6.08 -13.76
C GLY A 143 -8.06 -5.19 -14.98
N LEU A 144 -6.84 -4.69 -15.14
CA LEU A 144 -6.48 -3.72 -16.19
C LEU A 144 -5.30 -4.25 -17.01
N ALA A 145 -5.40 -4.14 -18.33
CA ALA A 145 -4.30 -4.38 -19.26
C ALA A 145 -3.72 -3.05 -19.72
N LEU A 146 -2.39 -2.96 -19.78
CA LEU A 146 -1.71 -1.73 -20.20
C LEU A 146 -1.72 -1.63 -21.74
N THR A 147 -2.26 -0.54 -22.27
CA THR A 147 -2.38 -0.28 -23.70
C THR A 147 -1.06 0.23 -24.30
N PRO A 148 -0.92 0.28 -25.64
CA PRO A 148 0.20 0.97 -26.27
C PRO A 148 0.32 2.44 -25.86
N ALA A 149 -0.81 3.15 -25.69
CA ALA A 149 -0.83 4.51 -25.17
C ALA A 149 -0.30 4.56 -23.73
N GLY A 150 -0.68 3.60 -22.88
CA GLY A 150 -0.16 3.48 -21.52
C GLY A 150 1.34 3.24 -21.45
N HIS A 151 1.90 2.43 -22.36
CA HIS A 151 3.35 2.29 -22.47
C HIS A 151 4.01 3.62 -22.86
N GLY A 152 3.39 4.38 -23.76
CA GLY A 152 3.81 5.75 -24.11
C GLY A 152 3.81 6.69 -22.90
N ALA A 153 2.71 6.74 -22.16
CA ALA A 153 2.55 7.58 -20.99
C ALA A 153 3.58 7.24 -19.90
N LEU A 154 3.81 5.94 -19.61
CA LEU A 154 4.81 5.52 -18.63
C LEU A 154 6.25 5.84 -19.07
N ARG A 155 6.56 5.79 -20.38
CA ARG A 155 7.87 6.23 -20.90
C ARG A 155 8.12 7.72 -20.67
N ALA A 156 7.09 8.57 -20.61
CA ALA A 156 7.25 9.97 -20.24
C ALA A 156 7.81 10.13 -18.81
N PHE A 157 7.53 9.18 -17.91
CA PHE A 157 8.12 9.06 -16.58
C PHE A 157 9.47 8.31 -16.56
N GLY A 158 10.05 8.03 -17.73
CA GLY A 158 11.29 7.24 -17.84
C GLY A 158 11.13 5.79 -17.42
N PHE A 159 9.89 5.28 -17.35
CA PHE A 159 9.59 3.91 -16.94
C PHE A 159 9.18 3.06 -18.14
N THR A 160 9.86 1.93 -18.34
CA THR A 160 9.48 0.94 -19.36
C THR A 160 8.78 -0.21 -18.66
N ALA A 161 7.46 -0.33 -18.86
CA ALA A 161 6.65 -1.36 -18.23
C ALA A 161 7.06 -2.76 -18.72
N PRO A 162 7.50 -3.66 -17.83
CA PRO A 162 7.72 -5.06 -18.14
C PRO A 162 6.42 -5.78 -18.51
N ALA A 163 6.52 -6.86 -19.28
CA ALA A 163 5.39 -7.75 -19.50
C ALA A 163 4.91 -8.38 -18.17
N PRO A 164 3.61 -8.71 -18.05
CA PRO A 164 3.10 -9.40 -16.87
C PRO A 164 3.89 -10.69 -16.61
N SER A 165 4.33 -10.90 -15.38
CA SER A 165 5.17 -12.06 -15.02
C SER A 165 4.44 -13.41 -15.05
N GLY A 166 3.14 -13.44 -15.38
CA GLY A 166 2.30 -14.65 -15.45
C GLY A 166 2.08 -15.35 -14.09
N ARG A 167 2.55 -14.77 -12.98
CA ARG A 167 2.37 -15.31 -11.63
C ARG A 167 0.95 -15.09 -11.12
N ARG A 168 0.62 -15.70 -9.97
CA ARG A 168 -0.66 -15.56 -9.22
C ARG A 168 -1.11 -14.11 -8.87
N ARG A 169 -0.42 -13.07 -9.34
CA ARG A 169 -0.68 -11.67 -9.00
C ARG A 169 -1.26 -10.95 -10.21
N ARG A 170 -2.27 -10.12 -9.97
CA ARG A 170 -2.86 -9.26 -10.99
C ARG A 170 -1.84 -8.22 -11.45
N TYR A 171 -1.75 -8.02 -12.76
CA TYR A 171 -0.79 -7.09 -13.35
C TYR A 171 -1.10 -5.64 -12.98
N ALA A 172 -2.34 -5.20 -13.22
CA ALA A 172 -2.87 -3.92 -12.78
C ALA A 172 -4.34 -4.06 -12.39
N TYR A 173 -4.80 -3.33 -11.38
CA TYR A 173 -6.21 -3.22 -10.99
C TYR A 173 -6.46 -1.94 -10.18
N ALA A 174 -7.72 -1.53 -10.06
CA ALA A 174 -8.14 -0.38 -9.26
C ALA A 174 -8.22 -0.74 -7.78
N CYS A 175 -7.58 0.06 -6.93
CA CYS A 175 -7.63 -0.08 -5.47
C CYS A 175 -8.16 1.20 -4.85
N HIS A 176 -9.16 1.09 -3.98
CA HIS A 176 -9.86 2.23 -3.43
C HIS A 176 -9.00 3.00 -2.43
N ASP A 177 -8.76 4.28 -2.70
CA ASP A 177 -8.07 5.17 -1.78
C ASP A 177 -9.03 5.66 -0.70
N TRP A 178 -8.82 5.24 0.54
CA TRP A 178 -9.66 5.69 1.65
C TRP A 178 -9.51 7.18 1.99
N SER A 179 -8.41 7.86 1.61
CA SER A 179 -8.19 9.28 1.93
C SER A 179 -8.79 10.22 0.89
N GLU A 180 -8.85 9.77 -0.37
CA GLU A 180 -9.41 10.53 -1.49
C GLU A 180 -10.81 10.07 -1.91
N GLY A 181 -11.25 8.88 -1.49
CA GLY A 181 -12.53 8.30 -1.87
C GLY A 181 -12.63 7.87 -3.34
N VAL A 182 -11.49 7.74 -4.02
CA VAL A 182 -11.37 7.35 -5.44
C VAL A 182 -10.27 6.32 -5.63
N ASP A 183 -10.24 5.65 -6.77
CA ASP A 183 -9.28 4.57 -6.97
C ASP A 183 -7.87 5.08 -7.32
N HIS A 184 -6.85 4.31 -6.92
CA HIS A 184 -5.47 4.41 -7.37
C HIS A 184 -5.00 3.09 -8.00
N LEU A 185 -3.85 3.14 -8.67
CA LEU A 185 -3.28 1.97 -9.34
C LEU A 185 -2.72 0.97 -8.31
N ALA A 186 -3.05 -0.30 -8.48
CA ALA A 186 -2.50 -1.41 -7.73
C ALA A 186 -2.13 -2.58 -8.67
N GLY A 187 -1.46 -3.60 -8.14
CA GLY A 187 -0.92 -4.73 -8.92
C GLY A 187 0.59 -4.70 -9.09
N GLU A 188 1.10 -5.65 -9.86
CA GLU A 188 2.54 -5.78 -10.17
C GLU A 188 3.10 -4.50 -10.81
N LEU A 189 2.40 -3.94 -11.80
CA LEU A 189 2.80 -2.71 -12.46
C LEU A 189 2.94 -1.54 -11.48
N ALA A 190 1.98 -1.41 -10.56
CA ALA A 190 1.95 -0.34 -9.58
C ALA A 190 3.14 -0.39 -8.61
N GLU A 191 3.54 -1.61 -8.22
CA GLU A 191 4.71 -1.85 -7.38
C GLU A 191 6.01 -1.48 -8.10
N GLN A 192 6.11 -1.83 -9.39
CA GLN A 192 7.27 -1.49 -10.21
C GLN A 192 7.38 0.02 -10.46
N VAL A 193 6.26 0.71 -10.71
CA VAL A 193 6.22 2.16 -10.86
C VAL A 193 6.66 2.86 -9.57
N LEU A 194 6.17 2.42 -8.41
CA LEU A 194 6.63 2.96 -7.12
C LEU A 194 8.13 2.69 -6.91
N GLY A 195 8.61 1.49 -7.25
CA GLY A 195 10.03 1.14 -7.20
C GLY A 195 10.87 2.10 -8.03
N HIS A 196 10.48 2.32 -9.29
CA HIS A 196 11.13 3.27 -10.19
C HIS A 196 11.16 4.70 -9.63
N PHE A 197 10.06 5.20 -9.07
CA PHE A 197 10.04 6.55 -8.47
C PHE A 197 10.97 6.69 -7.27
N ILE A 198 11.18 5.61 -6.52
CA ILE A 198 12.14 5.58 -5.42
C ILE A 198 13.57 5.52 -5.95
N GLU A 199 13.84 4.68 -6.96
CA GLU A 199 15.16 4.55 -7.59
C GLU A 199 15.62 5.85 -8.28
N GLN A 200 14.68 6.57 -8.90
CA GLN A 200 14.95 7.89 -9.50
C GLN A 200 15.08 9.02 -8.47
N ASP A 201 14.96 8.71 -7.19
CA ASP A 201 14.96 9.65 -6.07
C ASP A 201 13.86 10.71 -6.21
N TRP A 202 12.70 10.36 -6.76
CA TRP A 202 11.54 11.25 -6.81
C TRP A 202 10.71 11.15 -5.53
N LEU A 203 10.62 9.95 -4.99
CA LEU A 203 9.99 9.65 -3.70
C LEU A 203 10.99 8.94 -2.78
N ARG A 204 10.94 9.25 -1.49
CA ARG A 204 11.68 8.52 -0.45
C ARG A 204 10.72 7.92 0.54
N ARG A 205 11.04 6.73 1.04
CA ARG A 205 10.29 6.12 2.14
C ARG A 205 10.60 6.90 3.42
N GLY A 206 9.56 7.40 4.09
CA GLY A 206 9.66 8.00 5.41
C GLY A 206 9.34 6.99 6.51
N ASP A 207 8.90 7.51 7.65
CA ASP A 207 8.44 6.69 8.77
C ASP A 207 7.09 6.00 8.45
N GLY A 208 7.00 4.72 8.77
CA GLY A 208 5.82 3.90 8.52
C GLY A 208 5.50 3.78 7.03
N ARG A 209 4.31 4.28 6.63
CA ARG A 209 3.78 4.17 5.26
C ARG A 209 3.93 5.45 4.43
N ALA A 210 4.28 6.57 5.04
CA ALA A 210 4.36 7.83 4.31
C ALA A 210 5.52 7.84 3.31
N LEU A 211 5.31 8.49 2.17
CA LEU A 211 6.32 8.74 1.15
C LEU A 211 6.60 10.24 1.10
N ALA A 212 7.87 10.61 1.12
CA ALA A 212 8.30 11.99 1.02
C ALA A 212 8.65 12.31 -0.44
N LEU A 213 8.04 13.37 -0.98
CA LEU A 213 8.46 13.95 -2.25
C LEU A 213 9.78 14.68 -2.08
N THR A 214 10.76 14.33 -2.89
CA THR A 214 12.10 14.95 -2.85
C THR A 214 12.14 16.25 -3.67
N PRO A 215 13.18 17.07 -3.53
CA PRO A 215 13.40 18.21 -4.44
C PRO A 215 13.49 17.81 -5.92
N ARG A 216 14.07 16.63 -6.21
CA ARG A 216 14.12 16.07 -7.57
C ARG A 216 12.73 15.64 -8.03
N GLY A 217 11.92 15.02 -7.16
CA GLY A 217 10.53 14.69 -7.46
C GLY A 217 9.67 15.92 -7.73
N GLN A 218 9.88 17.03 -7.03
CA GLN A 218 9.17 18.29 -7.30
C GLN A 218 9.42 18.82 -8.71
N THR A 219 10.65 18.68 -9.22
CA THR A 219 11.04 19.19 -10.55
C THR A 219 10.83 18.17 -11.67
N GLN A 220 10.78 16.88 -11.37
CA GLN A 220 10.68 15.82 -12.38
C GLN A 220 9.32 15.11 -12.37
N LEU A 221 8.78 14.75 -11.21
CA LEU A 221 7.53 13.99 -11.13
C LEU A 221 6.30 14.88 -11.25
N LEU A 222 6.24 15.99 -10.49
CA LEU A 222 5.03 16.83 -10.45
C LEU A 222 4.67 17.46 -11.81
N PRO A 223 5.60 17.96 -12.64
CA PRO A 223 5.25 18.48 -13.96
C PRO A 223 4.62 17.40 -14.84
N ARG A 224 5.23 16.21 -14.91
CA ARG A 224 4.72 15.09 -15.70
C ARG A 224 3.34 14.61 -15.25
N LEU A 225 3.06 14.66 -13.94
CA LEU A 225 1.73 14.35 -13.41
C LEU A 225 0.68 15.40 -13.81
N ARG A 226 1.08 16.67 -13.93
CA ARG A 226 0.20 17.73 -14.43
C ARG A 226 -0.07 17.56 -15.92
N ASP A 227 0.94 17.20 -16.70
CA ASP A 227 0.82 16.98 -18.15
C ASP A 227 -0.21 15.89 -18.46
N ILE A 228 -0.08 14.71 -17.84
CA ILE A 228 -1.08 13.63 -18.00
C ILE A 228 -2.45 13.97 -17.39
N ALA A 229 -2.54 15.02 -16.59
CA ALA A 229 -3.78 15.47 -15.98
C ALA A 229 -4.48 16.60 -16.75
N ALA A 230 -3.82 17.22 -17.75
CA ALA A 230 -4.33 18.38 -18.47
C ALA A 230 -5.00 18.02 -19.81
N ASP A 231 -4.72 16.83 -20.36
CA ASP A 231 -5.40 16.27 -21.54
C ASP A 231 -6.56 15.33 -21.16
#